data_AF-A0A9X7AUG8-F1
#
_entry.id   AF-A0A9X7AUG8-F1
#
_cell.length_a   1.000
_cell.length_b   1.000
_cell.length_c   1.000
_cell.angle_alpha   90.00
_cell.angle_beta   90.00
_cell.angle_gamma   90.00
#
_symmetry.space_group_name_H-M   'P 1'
#
loop_
_entity.id
_entity.type
_entity.pdbx_description
1 polymer ?
#
loop_
_entity_poly.entity_id
_entity_poly.type
_entity_poly.pdbx_seq_one_letter_code
_entity_poly.pdbx_strand_id
1 'polypeptide(L)'
;MFTGNVNKQYIYEESFTRNIGVISIEEQEKLKHARVTVVGAGGVGGITLIQLARMGVGSLHVIDPDVFEASNINRQMLSSVSKLGQPKAVVARDMLHDINPFLQVQITQEFVTEDNAKDLLTHTDVIIDATDNLVARVIIHRMAQTLGIPSIWIAVTPPFRGGVMSFTPASVPYELALGYPSYQQELTPEMQNRIHDLKDGRALYSVQHGADEQWANSYV
;
A
#
# COMPACT_ATOMS: atom_id res chain seq x y z
N MET A 1 -5.63 -1.29 -35.63
CA MET A 1 -4.62 -0.30 -35.17
C MET A 1 -5.38 0.87 -34.59
N PHE A 2 -5.14 1.18 -33.32
CA PHE A 2 -5.79 2.27 -32.61
C PHE A 2 -4.91 3.51 -32.69
N THR A 3 -5.32 4.53 -33.44
CA THR A 3 -4.57 5.78 -33.60
C THR A 3 -5.27 6.95 -32.88
N GLY A 4 -4.50 7.75 -32.14
CA GLY A 4 -4.85 9.11 -31.72
C GLY A 4 -5.81 9.26 -30.51
N ASN A 5 -5.71 10.40 -29.80
CA ASN A 5 -6.39 10.74 -28.54
C ASN A 5 -7.89 10.39 -28.44
N VAL A 6 -8.62 10.36 -29.57
CA VAL A 6 -10.03 9.93 -29.64
C VAL A 6 -10.19 8.51 -29.09
N ASN A 7 -9.24 7.61 -29.35
CA ASN A 7 -9.31 6.25 -28.83
C ASN A 7 -9.03 6.19 -27.32
N LYS A 8 -8.12 7.03 -26.79
CA LYS A 8 -7.88 7.04 -25.35
C LYS A 8 -9.13 7.52 -24.61
N GLN A 9 -9.72 8.64 -25.04
CA GLN A 9 -10.91 9.19 -24.38
C GLN A 9 -12.08 8.19 -24.41
N TYR A 10 -12.32 7.56 -25.56
CA TYR A 10 -13.29 6.48 -25.69
C TYR A 10 -12.99 5.30 -24.76
N ILE A 11 -11.73 4.83 -24.71
CA ILE A 11 -11.33 3.76 -23.79
C ILE A 11 -11.63 4.16 -22.34
N TYR A 12 -11.33 5.39 -21.93
CA TYR A 12 -11.61 5.85 -20.57
C TYR A 12 -13.10 5.83 -20.27
N GLU A 13 -13.90 6.47 -21.13
CA GLU A 13 -15.35 6.55 -20.96
C GLU A 13 -15.97 5.16 -20.87
N GLU A 14 -15.61 4.26 -21.78
CA GLU A 14 -16.09 2.88 -21.79
C GLU A 14 -15.61 2.06 -20.58
N SER A 15 -14.36 2.24 -20.15
CA SER A 15 -13.73 1.45 -19.07
C SER A 15 -14.48 1.54 -17.74
N PHE A 16 -15.11 2.68 -17.46
CA PHE A 16 -15.78 2.92 -16.18
C PHE A 16 -17.31 2.86 -16.27
N THR A 17 -17.89 2.61 -17.46
CA THR A 17 -19.34 2.45 -17.61
C THR A 17 -19.93 1.41 -16.66
N ARG A 18 -19.18 0.32 -16.41
CA ARG A 18 -19.60 -0.79 -15.53
C ARG A 18 -19.43 -0.51 -14.03
N ASN A 19 -18.78 0.59 -13.66
CA ASN A 19 -18.79 1.07 -12.28
C ASN A 19 -20.13 1.75 -11.95
N ILE A 20 -20.78 2.33 -12.96
CA ILE A 20 -22.03 3.06 -12.78
C ILE A 20 -23.17 2.09 -12.41
N GLY A 21 -23.88 2.43 -11.33
CA GLY A 21 -24.90 1.58 -10.71
C GLY A 21 -24.41 0.89 -9.43
N VAL A 22 -23.10 0.69 -9.28
CA VAL A 22 -22.45 0.45 -7.97
C VAL A 22 -22.12 1.79 -7.32
N ILE A 23 -21.58 2.71 -8.11
CA ILE A 23 -21.41 4.12 -7.75
C ILE A 23 -22.17 5.01 -8.74
N SER A 24 -22.45 6.24 -8.33
CA SER A 24 -23.03 7.28 -9.18
C SER A 24 -21.99 7.91 -10.11
N ILE A 25 -22.46 8.63 -11.13
CA ILE A 25 -21.60 9.42 -12.02
C ILE A 25 -20.82 10.49 -11.23
N GLU A 26 -21.47 11.11 -10.23
CA GLU A 26 -20.82 12.11 -9.37
C GLU A 26 -19.67 11.49 -8.55
N GLU A 27 -19.88 10.29 -7.99
CA GLU A 27 -18.84 9.56 -7.26
C GLU A 27 -17.70 9.11 -8.18
N GLN A 28 -17.99 8.69 -9.41
CA GLN A 28 -16.95 8.36 -10.39
C GLN A 28 -16.11 9.60 -10.74
N GLU A 29 -16.73 10.78 -10.86
CA GLU A 29 -16.00 12.03 -11.09
C GLU A 29 -15.19 12.43 -9.85
N LYS A 30 -15.66 12.13 -8.63
CA LYS A 30 -14.84 12.29 -7.40
C LYS A 30 -13.62 11.38 -7.42
N LEU A 31 -13.77 10.10 -7.79
CA LEU A 31 -12.64 9.16 -7.90
C LEU A 31 -11.59 9.65 -8.91
N LYS A 32 -12.05 10.16 -10.06
CA LYS A 32 -11.17 10.72 -11.10
C LYS A 32 -10.31 11.90 -10.61
N HIS A 33 -10.72 12.59 -9.55
CA HIS A 33 -9.94 13.67 -8.94
C HIS A 33 -9.25 13.26 -7.63
N ALA A 34 -9.47 12.04 -7.16
CA ALA A 34 -8.89 11.53 -5.93
C ALA A 34 -7.40 11.20 -6.11
N ARG A 35 -6.63 11.48 -5.06
CA ARG A 35 -5.20 11.18 -4.92
C ARG A 35 -5.00 10.16 -3.82
N VAL A 36 -4.53 8.98 -4.17
CA VAL A 36 -4.34 7.89 -3.22
C VAL A 36 -2.86 7.50 -3.17
N THR A 37 -2.29 7.47 -1.98
CA THR A 37 -0.92 7.01 -1.77
C THR A 37 -0.96 5.59 -1.21
N VAL A 38 -0.30 4.66 -1.89
CA VAL A 38 -0.20 3.26 -1.47
C VAL A 38 1.25 2.98 -1.10
N VAL A 39 1.48 2.66 0.18
CA VAL A 39 2.79 2.29 0.69
C VAL A 39 2.90 0.76 0.70
N GLY A 40 3.81 0.24 -0.10
CA GLY A 40 3.95 -1.17 -0.43
C GLY A 40 3.19 -1.53 -1.72
N ALA A 41 3.88 -2.16 -2.65
CA ALA A 41 3.40 -2.72 -3.92
C ALA A 41 3.52 -4.26 -3.95
N GLY A 42 3.60 -4.87 -2.75
CA GLY A 42 3.67 -6.32 -2.57
C GLY A 42 2.33 -7.05 -2.79
N GLY A 43 2.05 -8.08 -1.98
CA GLY A 43 0.87 -8.94 -2.15
C GLY A 43 -0.45 -8.17 -2.05
N VAL A 44 -0.61 -7.39 -0.97
CA VAL A 44 -1.80 -6.54 -0.74
C VAL A 44 -1.73 -5.28 -1.60
N GLY A 45 -0.59 -4.60 -1.60
CA GLY A 45 -0.41 -3.35 -2.34
C GLY A 45 -0.66 -3.49 -3.84
N GLY A 46 -0.10 -4.52 -4.48
CA GLY A 46 -0.24 -4.75 -5.91
C GLY A 46 -1.68 -4.98 -6.37
N ILE A 47 -2.46 -5.77 -5.63
CA ILE A 47 -3.89 -5.94 -5.92
C ILE A 47 -4.66 -4.63 -5.70
N THR A 48 -4.39 -3.91 -4.61
CA THR A 48 -5.02 -2.62 -4.30
C THR A 48 -4.77 -1.61 -5.42
N LEU A 49 -3.54 -1.46 -5.88
CA LEU A 49 -3.18 -0.55 -6.97
C LEU A 49 -3.96 -0.87 -8.26
N ILE A 50 -4.03 -2.15 -8.64
CA ILE A 50 -4.79 -2.59 -9.80
C ILE A 50 -6.28 -2.27 -9.65
N GLN A 51 -6.85 -2.50 -8.47
CA GLN A 51 -8.26 -2.18 -8.21
C GLN A 51 -8.52 -0.67 -8.27
N LEU A 52 -7.67 0.16 -7.66
CA LEU A 52 -7.83 1.62 -7.69
C LEU A 52 -7.77 2.17 -9.12
N ALA A 53 -6.85 1.68 -9.95
CA ALA A 53 -6.77 2.06 -11.36
C ALA A 53 -8.05 1.68 -12.13
N ARG A 54 -8.59 0.49 -11.87
CA ARG A 54 -9.84 -0.01 -12.49
C ARG A 54 -11.10 0.67 -11.96
N MET A 55 -11.07 1.17 -10.72
CA MET A 55 -12.13 1.99 -10.14
C MET A 55 -12.16 3.41 -10.72
N GLY A 56 -11.11 3.83 -11.43
CA GLY A 56 -11.01 5.15 -12.03
C GLY A 56 -10.50 6.21 -11.06
N VAL A 57 -9.67 5.83 -10.09
CA VAL A 57 -8.87 6.80 -9.33
C VAL A 57 -7.96 7.56 -10.30
N GLY A 58 -7.88 8.89 -10.16
CA GLY A 58 -7.14 9.74 -11.09
C GLY A 58 -5.65 9.88 -10.80
N SER A 59 -5.24 9.75 -9.54
CA SER A 59 -3.84 9.91 -9.13
C SER A 59 -3.44 8.84 -8.11
N LEU A 60 -2.35 8.14 -8.39
CA LEU A 60 -1.73 7.16 -7.49
C LEU A 60 -0.28 7.54 -7.21
N HIS A 61 0.12 7.52 -5.93
CA HIS A 61 1.52 7.54 -5.53
C HIS A 61 1.88 6.17 -4.95
N VAL A 62 2.81 5.48 -5.61
CA VAL A 62 3.28 4.15 -5.21
C VAL A 62 4.64 4.28 -4.52
N ILE A 63 4.72 3.84 -3.27
CA ILE A 63 5.96 3.87 -2.49
C ILE A 63 6.37 2.43 -2.19
N ASP A 64 7.43 1.94 -2.84
CA ASP A 64 7.98 0.62 -2.57
C ASP A 64 9.47 0.58 -2.95
N PRO A 65 10.38 0.28 -1.99
CA PRO A 65 11.82 0.28 -2.22
C PRO A 65 12.34 -1.03 -2.83
N ASP A 66 11.52 -2.09 -2.88
CA ASP A 66 11.99 -3.42 -3.22
C ASP A 66 11.99 -3.70 -4.73
N VAL A 67 12.63 -4.81 -5.08
CA VAL A 67 12.52 -5.46 -6.39
C VAL A 67 11.72 -6.75 -6.29
N PHE A 68 11.23 -7.28 -7.42
CA PHE A 68 10.59 -8.60 -7.42
C PHE A 68 11.58 -9.75 -7.31
N GLU A 69 11.28 -10.68 -6.41
CA GLU A 69 12.00 -11.93 -6.23
C GLU A 69 11.15 -13.15 -6.60
N ALA A 70 11.78 -14.30 -6.81
CA ALA A 70 11.06 -15.54 -7.15
C ALA A 70 10.04 -15.94 -6.06
N SER A 71 10.37 -15.68 -4.79
CA SER A 71 9.50 -15.90 -3.63
C SER A 71 8.20 -15.08 -3.68
N ASN A 72 8.13 -14.04 -4.52
CA ASN A 72 6.99 -13.15 -4.63
C ASN A 72 5.90 -13.68 -5.59
N ILE A 73 6.29 -14.55 -6.53
CA ILE A 73 5.43 -15.08 -7.61
C ILE A 73 4.16 -15.75 -7.07
N ASN A 74 4.24 -16.36 -5.89
CA ASN A 74 3.11 -17.09 -5.31
C ASN A 74 1.92 -16.20 -4.92
N ARG A 75 2.11 -14.89 -4.70
CA ARG A 75 1.10 -14.03 -4.06
C ARG A 75 1.10 -12.56 -4.49
N GLN A 76 2.13 -12.08 -5.17
CA GLN A 76 2.22 -10.68 -5.58
C GLN A 76 1.76 -10.56 -7.04
N MET A 77 0.58 -9.96 -7.25
CA MET A 77 -0.10 -9.97 -8.55
C MET A 77 0.70 -9.29 -9.68
N LEU A 78 1.61 -8.38 -9.33
CA LEU A 78 2.48 -7.67 -10.26
C LEU A 78 3.79 -8.42 -10.57
N SER A 79 4.06 -9.52 -9.87
CA SER A 79 5.28 -10.32 -10.05
C SER A 79 5.10 -11.38 -11.14
N SER A 80 6.17 -11.65 -11.89
CA SER A 80 6.25 -12.75 -12.85
C SER A 80 7.72 -13.03 -13.19
N VAL A 81 8.00 -14.15 -13.86
CA VAL A 81 9.38 -14.54 -14.22
C VAL A 81 10.11 -13.45 -15.02
N SER A 82 9.40 -12.75 -15.92
CA SER A 82 9.98 -11.66 -16.72
C SER A 82 10.21 -10.36 -15.95
N LYS A 83 9.74 -10.28 -14.70
CA LYS A 83 9.84 -9.09 -13.82
C LYS A 83 10.81 -9.26 -12.67
N LEU A 84 11.45 -10.42 -12.54
CA LEU A 84 12.45 -10.67 -11.49
C LEU A 84 13.59 -9.64 -11.58
N GLY A 85 14.00 -9.11 -10.43
CA GLY A 85 15.02 -8.07 -10.30
C GLY A 85 14.57 -6.66 -10.68
N GLN A 86 13.33 -6.47 -11.16
CA GLN A 86 12.82 -5.14 -11.47
C GLN A 86 12.19 -4.48 -10.23
N PRO A 87 12.32 -3.16 -10.06
CA PRO A 87 11.70 -2.45 -8.94
C PRO A 87 10.18 -2.57 -8.96
N LYS A 88 9.59 -2.91 -7.80
CA LYS A 88 8.15 -3.15 -7.69
C LYS A 88 7.34 -1.91 -8.06
N ALA A 89 7.76 -0.73 -7.59
CA ALA A 89 7.08 0.53 -7.90
C ALA A 89 7.10 0.87 -9.41
N VAL A 90 8.21 0.60 -10.11
CA VAL A 90 8.33 0.82 -11.55
C VAL A 90 7.40 -0.11 -12.33
N VAL A 91 7.42 -1.40 -12.02
CA VAL A 91 6.52 -2.38 -12.66
C VAL A 91 5.06 -2.09 -12.37
N ALA A 92 4.73 -1.65 -11.15
CA ALA A 92 3.39 -1.19 -10.80
C ALA A 92 2.96 -0.04 -11.70
N ARG A 93 3.75 1.02 -11.84
CA ARG A 93 3.44 2.16 -12.72
C ARG A 93 3.17 1.72 -14.16
N ASP A 94 4.04 0.89 -14.71
CA ASP A 94 3.92 0.46 -16.10
C ASP A 94 2.62 -0.34 -16.32
N MET A 95 2.27 -1.24 -15.38
CA MET A 95 0.99 -1.96 -15.39
C MET A 95 -0.21 -1.01 -15.23
N LEU A 96 -0.11 -0.03 -14.34
CA LEU A 96 -1.19 0.92 -14.07
C LEU A 96 -1.50 1.80 -15.28
N HIS A 97 -0.48 2.21 -16.04
CA HIS A 97 -0.66 2.95 -17.29
C HIS A 97 -1.25 2.09 -18.41
N ASP A 98 -0.97 0.78 -18.44
CA ASP A 98 -1.61 -0.15 -19.37
C ASP A 98 -3.10 -0.34 -19.04
N ILE A 99 -3.45 -0.34 -17.74
CA ILE A 99 -4.84 -0.42 -17.28
C ILE A 99 -5.60 0.90 -17.53
N ASN A 100 -5.05 2.03 -17.12
CA ASN A 100 -5.67 3.34 -17.25
C ASN A 100 -4.64 4.37 -17.78
N PRO A 101 -4.64 4.65 -19.10
CA PRO A 101 -3.69 5.59 -19.70
C PRO A 101 -3.82 7.05 -19.25
N PHE A 102 -4.87 7.40 -18.50
CA PHE A 102 -5.09 8.75 -17.96
C PHE A 102 -4.73 8.88 -16.49
N LEU A 103 -4.45 7.76 -15.83
CA LEU A 103 -4.04 7.75 -14.44
C LEU A 103 -2.68 8.44 -14.31
N GLN A 104 -2.60 9.41 -13.41
CA GLN A 104 -1.34 10.00 -12.99
C GLN A 104 -0.68 9.07 -11.97
N VAL A 105 0.54 8.63 -12.25
CA VAL A 105 1.27 7.73 -11.35
C VAL A 105 2.61 8.32 -10.98
N GLN A 106 2.78 8.62 -9.69
CA GLN A 106 4.06 8.93 -9.08
C GLN A 106 4.62 7.67 -8.43
N ILE A 107 5.94 7.50 -8.47
CA ILE A 107 6.62 6.39 -7.80
C ILE A 107 7.76 6.90 -6.93
N THR A 108 7.96 6.25 -5.78
CA THR A 108 9.11 6.44 -4.89
C THR A 108 9.69 5.07 -4.54
N GLN A 109 11.00 4.92 -4.70
CA GLN A 109 11.74 3.67 -4.43
C GLN A 109 12.57 3.82 -3.14
N GLU A 110 11.93 4.33 -2.09
CA GLU A 110 12.56 4.61 -0.80
C GLU A 110 11.65 4.12 0.33
N PHE A 111 12.25 3.84 1.49
CA PHE A 111 11.48 3.58 2.70
C PHE A 111 10.84 4.87 3.22
N VAL A 112 9.67 4.75 3.82
CA VAL A 112 9.06 5.84 4.59
C VAL A 112 9.78 5.93 5.95
N THR A 113 10.33 7.11 6.24
CA THR A 113 11.05 7.46 7.47
C THR A 113 10.43 8.68 8.13
N GLU A 114 10.78 8.99 9.39
CA GLU A 114 10.29 10.20 10.05
C GLU A 114 10.68 11.48 9.29
N ASP A 115 11.85 11.48 8.63
CA ASP A 115 12.38 12.62 7.90
C ASP A 115 11.64 12.89 6.58
N ASN A 116 11.20 11.86 5.87
CA ASN A 116 10.60 12.01 4.54
C ASN A 116 9.07 11.84 4.52
N ALA A 117 8.45 11.31 5.60
CA ALA A 117 7.03 10.95 5.60
C ALA A 117 6.12 12.15 5.31
N LYS A 118 6.47 13.35 5.81
CA LYS A 118 5.66 14.54 5.56
C LYS A 118 5.59 14.85 4.07
N ASP A 119 6.73 14.89 3.41
CA ASP A 119 6.83 15.26 1.98
C ASP A 119 6.19 14.19 1.10
N LEU A 120 6.38 12.92 1.44
CA LEU A 120 5.79 11.80 0.70
C LEU A 120 4.26 11.75 0.82
N LEU A 121 3.68 12.18 1.94
CA LEU A 121 2.26 11.94 2.24
C LEU A 121 1.35 13.18 2.11
N THR A 122 1.90 14.41 2.09
CA THR A 122 1.12 15.66 2.14
C THR A 122 0.09 15.83 1.00
N HIS A 123 0.38 15.37 -0.22
CA HIS A 123 -0.48 15.58 -1.39
C HIS A 123 -1.48 14.44 -1.64
N THR A 124 -1.99 13.86 -0.56
CA THR A 124 -2.82 12.65 -0.57
C THR A 124 -4.19 12.92 0.02
N ASP A 125 -5.24 12.32 -0.55
CA ASP A 125 -6.60 12.35 0.03
C ASP A 125 -6.86 11.15 0.94
N VAL A 126 -6.30 9.97 0.60
CA VAL A 126 -6.33 8.75 1.44
C VAL A 126 -5.01 7.99 1.33
N ILE A 127 -4.45 7.56 2.46
CA ILE A 127 -3.24 6.74 2.52
C ILE A 127 -3.63 5.29 2.73
N ILE A 128 -3.05 4.36 1.96
CA ILE A 128 -3.19 2.92 2.16
C ILE A 128 -1.85 2.35 2.56
N ASP A 129 -1.78 1.87 3.80
CA ASP A 129 -0.65 1.15 4.35
C ASP A 129 -0.80 -0.35 4.03
N ALA A 130 0.03 -0.81 3.09
CA ALA A 130 0.18 -2.20 2.69
C ALA A 130 1.64 -2.69 2.85
N THR A 131 2.45 -2.00 3.66
CA THR A 131 3.83 -2.40 3.97
C THR A 131 3.85 -3.46 5.08
N ASP A 132 4.89 -4.27 5.13
CA ASP A 132 5.14 -5.25 6.19
C ASP A 132 6.19 -4.77 7.21
N ASN A 133 6.67 -3.53 7.08
CA ASN A 133 7.57 -2.89 8.04
C ASN A 133 6.77 -2.21 9.16
N LEU A 134 6.79 -2.79 10.37
CA LEU A 134 5.98 -2.30 11.49
C LEU A 134 6.34 -0.88 11.95
N VAL A 135 7.61 -0.49 11.89
CA VAL A 135 8.05 0.88 12.23
C VAL A 135 7.50 1.87 11.21
N ALA A 136 7.60 1.55 9.91
CA ALA A 136 7.03 2.37 8.85
C ALA A 136 5.52 2.54 9.02
N ARG A 137 4.78 1.50 9.46
CA ARG A 137 3.34 1.64 9.78
C ARG A 137 3.11 2.71 10.83
N VAL A 138 3.86 2.68 11.94
CA VAL A 138 3.73 3.69 12.99
C VAL A 138 3.98 5.10 12.42
N ILE A 139 5.03 5.28 11.64
CA ILE A 139 5.37 6.56 10.99
C ILE A 139 4.23 7.03 10.07
N ILE A 140 3.74 6.16 9.19
CA ILE A 140 2.67 6.46 8.23
C ILE A 140 1.41 6.92 8.96
N HIS A 141 0.96 6.18 9.98
CA HIS A 141 -0.29 6.49 10.68
C HIS A 141 -0.16 7.72 11.59
N ARG A 142 1.00 7.96 12.20
CA ARG A 142 1.28 9.23 12.91
C ARG A 142 1.25 10.43 11.97
N MET A 143 1.87 10.30 10.80
CA MET A 143 1.90 11.37 9.81
C MET A 143 0.51 11.62 9.23
N ALA A 144 -0.26 10.57 8.92
CA ALA A 144 -1.64 10.68 8.48
C ALA A 144 -2.51 11.47 9.50
N GLN A 145 -2.39 11.14 10.79
CA GLN A 145 -3.08 11.87 11.85
C GLN A 145 -2.62 13.34 11.93
N THR A 146 -1.32 13.59 11.81
CA THR A 146 -0.75 14.95 11.82
C THR A 146 -1.25 15.80 10.65
N LEU A 147 -1.38 15.20 9.46
CA LEU A 147 -1.86 15.86 8.24
C LEU A 147 -3.39 15.94 8.17
N GLY A 148 -4.12 15.27 9.07
CA GLY A 148 -5.57 15.16 9.00
C GLY A 148 -6.07 14.33 7.82
N ILE A 149 -5.27 13.40 7.33
CA ILE A 149 -5.57 12.53 6.19
C ILE A 149 -6.02 11.16 6.70
N PRO A 150 -7.13 10.58 6.19
CA PRO A 150 -7.49 9.21 6.49
C PRO A 150 -6.43 8.20 6.04
N SER A 151 -6.11 7.23 6.90
CA SER A 151 -5.23 6.11 6.58
C SER A 151 -5.94 4.77 6.74
N ILE A 152 -5.64 3.83 5.86
CA ILE A 152 -6.18 2.48 5.88
C ILE A 152 -5.04 1.53 6.15
N TRP A 153 -5.10 0.82 7.27
CA TRP A 153 -4.19 -0.25 7.60
C TRP A 153 -4.70 -1.57 7.04
N ILE A 154 -3.85 -2.30 6.33
CA ILE A 154 -4.13 -3.66 5.88
C ILE A 154 -2.96 -4.54 6.25
N ALA A 155 -3.21 -5.62 6.97
CA ALA A 155 -2.19 -6.64 7.20
C ALA A 155 -2.77 -8.03 7.17
N VAL A 156 -1.99 -8.95 6.62
CA VAL A 156 -2.13 -10.39 6.82
C VAL A 156 -1.00 -10.77 7.77
N THR A 157 -1.33 -11.21 8.99
CA THR A 157 -0.30 -11.60 9.94
C THR A 157 -0.82 -12.66 10.91
N PRO A 158 -0.13 -13.80 11.05
CA PRO A 158 -0.42 -14.79 12.09
C PRO A 158 -0.47 -14.15 13.49
N PRO A 159 -1.36 -14.62 14.39
CA PRO A 159 -2.32 -15.72 14.24
C PRO A 159 -3.55 -15.40 13.37
N PHE A 160 -3.76 -14.12 13.02
CA PHE A 160 -4.94 -13.70 12.30
C PHE A 160 -4.82 -14.02 10.81
N ARG A 161 -5.92 -14.42 10.17
CA ARG A 161 -5.97 -14.57 8.70
C ARG A 161 -5.75 -13.23 7.97
N GLY A 162 -6.03 -12.12 8.63
CA GLY A 162 -5.80 -10.76 8.16
C GLY A 162 -6.79 -9.77 8.78
N GLY A 163 -6.54 -8.48 8.59
CA GLY A 163 -7.40 -7.40 9.07
C GLY A 163 -7.28 -6.15 8.21
N VAL A 164 -8.35 -5.36 8.19
CA VAL A 164 -8.44 -4.05 7.57
C VAL A 164 -9.03 -3.09 8.60
N MET A 165 -8.41 -1.93 8.80
CA MET A 165 -8.91 -0.88 9.67
C MET A 165 -8.73 0.48 9.01
N SER A 166 -9.77 1.32 9.10
CA SER A 166 -9.71 2.70 8.63
C SER A 166 -9.57 3.65 9.81
N PHE A 167 -8.54 4.49 9.77
CA PHE A 167 -8.26 5.54 10.74
C PHE A 167 -8.56 6.89 10.10
N THR A 168 -9.52 7.60 10.66
CA THR A 168 -9.83 8.99 10.34
C THR A 168 -9.14 9.92 11.33
N PRO A 169 -9.09 11.24 11.09
CA PRO A 169 -8.53 12.19 12.07
C PRO A 169 -9.23 12.14 13.44
N ALA A 170 -10.49 11.69 13.49
CA ALA A 170 -11.28 11.54 14.72
C ALA A 170 -11.16 10.15 15.37
N SER A 171 -10.48 9.20 14.72
CA SER A 171 -10.31 7.85 15.23
C SER A 171 -9.30 7.82 16.39
N VAL A 172 -9.35 6.76 17.19
CA VAL A 172 -8.27 6.46 18.14
C VAL A 172 -6.93 6.33 17.38
N PRO A 173 -5.81 6.79 17.95
CA PRO A 173 -4.49 6.62 17.35
C PRO A 173 -4.19 5.16 17.00
N TYR A 174 -3.58 4.92 15.84
CA TYR A 174 -3.19 3.59 15.36
C TYR A 174 -2.47 2.74 16.41
N GLU A 175 -1.51 3.35 17.09
CA GLU A 175 -0.69 2.68 18.09
C GLU A 175 -1.52 2.22 19.28
N LEU A 176 -2.49 3.02 19.75
CA LEU A 176 -3.41 2.61 20.80
C LEU A 176 -4.34 1.49 20.33
N ALA A 177 -4.88 1.61 19.12
CA ALA A 177 -5.80 0.62 18.57
C ALA A 177 -5.17 -0.76 18.42
N LEU A 178 -3.89 -0.82 18.04
CA LEU A 178 -3.15 -2.06 17.83
C LEU A 178 -2.16 -2.41 18.96
N GLY A 179 -2.16 -1.65 20.05
CA GLY A 179 -1.35 -1.93 21.23
C GLY A 179 0.17 -1.79 21.04
N TYR A 180 0.62 -0.85 20.19
CA TYR A 180 2.05 -0.58 20.02
C TYR A 180 2.61 0.17 21.23
N PRO A 181 3.82 -0.20 21.70
CA PRO A 181 4.44 0.39 22.89
C PRO A 181 4.90 1.85 22.67
N SER A 182 4.93 2.30 21.42
CA SER A 182 5.48 3.58 21.01
C SER A 182 4.53 4.75 21.18
N TYR A 183 3.25 4.56 21.53
CA TYR A 183 2.29 5.67 21.62
C TYR A 183 2.81 6.81 22.52
N GLN A 184 2.85 8.02 21.97
CA GLN A 184 3.41 9.24 22.60
C GLN A 184 4.90 9.14 22.99
N GLN A 185 5.66 8.25 22.35
CA GLN A 185 7.10 8.09 22.54
C GLN A 185 7.84 8.31 21.21
N GLU A 186 9.08 8.77 21.30
CA GLU A 186 9.98 8.89 20.15
C GLU A 186 10.35 7.49 19.61
N LEU A 187 10.54 7.39 18.30
CA LEU A 187 11.02 6.16 17.65
C LEU A 187 12.54 6.06 17.75
N THR A 188 13.07 6.07 18.96
CA THR A 188 14.49 5.80 19.22
C THR A 188 14.88 4.43 18.67
N PRO A 189 16.18 4.15 18.40
CA PRO A 189 16.61 2.82 17.95
C PRO A 189 16.13 1.68 18.87
N GLU A 190 16.09 1.91 20.19
CA GLU A 190 15.56 0.96 21.15
C GLU A 190 14.04 0.72 20.97
N MET A 191 13.26 1.79 20.76
CA MET A 191 11.82 1.67 20.49
C MET A 191 11.56 0.97 19.16
N GLN A 192 12.33 1.29 18.12
CA GLN A 192 12.21 0.63 16.82
C GLN A 192 12.48 -0.87 16.95
N ASN A 193 13.52 -1.28 17.68
CA ASN A 193 13.79 -2.69 17.96
C ASN A 193 12.62 -3.35 18.70
N ARG A 194 12.08 -2.72 19.75
CA ARG A 194 10.90 -3.25 20.47
C ARG A 194 9.67 -3.42 19.58
N ILE A 195 9.49 -2.55 18.58
CA ILE A 195 8.42 -2.68 17.58
C ILE A 195 8.72 -3.84 16.63
N HIS A 196 9.98 -4.00 16.20
CA HIS A 196 10.42 -5.10 15.36
C HIS A 196 10.22 -6.46 16.04
N ASP A 197 10.55 -6.58 17.33
CA ASP A 197 10.38 -7.82 18.12
C ASP A 197 8.91 -8.31 18.16
N LEU A 198 7.93 -7.40 17.96
CA LEU A 198 6.52 -7.79 17.83
C LEU A 198 6.25 -8.63 16.57
N LYS A 199 7.07 -8.50 15.52
CA LYS A 199 7.01 -9.30 14.29
C LYS A 199 7.59 -10.69 14.54
N ASP A 200 8.67 -10.78 15.29
CA ASP A 200 9.40 -12.02 15.59
C ASP A 200 8.54 -12.98 16.40
N GLY A 201 7.83 -12.45 17.42
CA GLY A 201 6.84 -13.22 18.16
C GLY A 201 5.76 -13.85 17.28
N ARG A 202 5.39 -13.19 16.17
CA ARG A 202 4.40 -13.71 15.20
C ARG A 202 4.99 -14.74 14.24
N ALA A 203 6.25 -14.56 13.83
CA ALA A 203 6.97 -15.55 13.04
C ALA A 203 7.12 -16.87 13.83
N LEU A 204 7.55 -16.79 15.09
CA LEU A 204 7.67 -17.95 15.98
C LEU A 204 6.33 -18.65 16.24
N TYR A 205 5.24 -17.88 16.39
CA TYR A 205 3.89 -18.47 16.48
C TYR A 205 3.52 -19.27 15.23
N SER A 206 3.95 -18.84 14.05
CA SER A 206 3.65 -19.51 12.78
C SER A 206 4.34 -20.86 12.65
N VAL A 207 5.55 -21.00 13.21
CA VAL A 207 6.27 -22.29 13.28
C VAL A 207 5.45 -23.32 14.05
N GLN A 208 4.82 -22.92 15.15
CA GLN A 208 3.93 -23.78 15.93
C GLN A 208 2.70 -24.28 15.14
N HIS A 209 2.42 -23.65 13.99
CA HIS A 209 1.29 -23.97 13.11
C HIS A 209 1.74 -24.50 11.73
N GLY A 210 3.00 -24.94 11.61
CA GLY A 210 3.52 -25.64 10.43
C GLY A 210 4.27 -24.77 9.42
N ALA A 211 4.60 -23.52 9.75
CA ALA A 211 5.56 -22.74 8.95
C ALA A 211 6.98 -23.28 9.13
N ASP A 212 7.82 -23.12 8.10
CA ASP A 212 9.20 -23.57 8.10
C ASP A 212 10.04 -22.79 9.14
N GLU A 213 10.85 -23.51 9.91
CA GLU A 213 11.65 -22.94 10.99
C GLU A 213 12.85 -22.12 10.47
N GLN A 214 13.44 -22.51 9.33
CA GLN A 214 14.52 -21.74 8.70
C GLN A 214 13.99 -20.43 8.12
N TRP A 215 12.77 -20.46 7.55
CA TRP A 215 12.05 -19.25 7.17
C TRP A 215 11.87 -18.32 8.37
N ALA A 216 11.30 -18.79 9.48
CA ALA A 216 11.10 -17.95 10.67
C ALA A 216 12.43 -17.38 11.19
N ASN A 217 13.50 -18.17 11.25
CA ASN A 217 14.82 -17.74 11.71
C ASN A 217 15.54 -16.77 10.75
N SER A 218 15.07 -16.62 9.51
CA SER A 218 15.54 -15.59 8.58
C SER A 218 14.74 -14.28 8.67
N TYR A 219 13.62 -14.30 9.39
CA TYR A 219 12.77 -13.14 9.67
C TYR A 219 13.08 -12.47 11.02
N VAL A 220 13.68 -13.22 11.95
CA VAL A 220 14.15 -12.80 13.29
C VAL A 220 15.61 -12.35 13.22
#